data_AF-A0A924SSZ6-F1
#
_entry.id   AF-A0A924SSZ6-F1
#
_cell.length_a   1.000
_cell.length_b   1.000
_cell.length_c   1.000
_cell.angle_alpha   90.00
_cell.angle_beta   90.00
_cell.angle_gamma   90.00
#
_symmetry.space_group_name_H-M   'P 1'
#
loop_
_entity.id
_entity.type
_entity.pdbx_description
1 polymer ?
#
loop_
_entity_poly.entity_id
_entity_poly.type
_entity_poly.pdbx_seq_one_letter_code
_entity_poly.pdbx_strand_id
1 'polypeptide(L)'
;MKKIFLLSLALHLIIINCLPAQVKLPAPSPTQTIKQEFGLGSIQVVYSRPGAKGRKVFGNLVPYNKLWRTGANEATRITFSDPVEINGKRLDSGTYALYTIPGEESWQVIFNKGISNWGTEGYKETEDVASFKTEPLKANTKYERFTIQFADVQPESCEL
;
A
#
# COMPACT_ATOMS: atom_id res chain seq x y z
N MET A 1 -43.88 33.13 32.49
CA MET A 1 -43.59 32.82 31.07
C MET A 1 -42.09 32.90 30.73
N LYS A 2 -41.38 34.00 31.03
CA LYS A 2 -39.92 34.13 30.74
C LYS A 2 -39.02 33.06 31.38
N LYS A 3 -39.31 32.62 32.62
CA LYS A 3 -38.53 31.56 33.32
C LYS A 3 -38.72 30.15 32.72
N ILE A 4 -39.89 29.85 32.17
CA ILE A 4 -40.20 28.57 31.51
C ILE A 4 -39.49 28.52 30.14
N PHE A 5 -39.44 29.67 29.45
CA PHE A 5 -38.71 29.81 28.19
C PHE A 5 -37.18 29.69 28.37
N LEU A 6 -36.64 30.21 29.48
CA LEU A 6 -35.22 30.05 29.82
C LEU A 6 -34.85 28.61 30.19
N LEU A 7 -35.74 27.87 30.86
CA LEU A 7 -35.51 26.45 31.15
C LEU A 7 -35.57 25.58 29.89
N SER A 8 -36.49 25.84 28.96
CA SER A 8 -36.58 25.07 27.72
C SER A 8 -35.39 25.32 26.79
N LEU A 9 -34.85 26.55 26.79
CA LEU A 9 -33.66 26.92 26.02
C LEU A 9 -32.40 26.26 26.61
N ALA A 10 -32.26 26.23 27.94
CA ALA A 10 -31.15 25.54 28.61
C ALA A 10 -31.18 24.02 28.37
N LEU A 11 -32.37 23.41 28.31
CA LEU A 11 -32.52 21.99 28.02
C LEU A 11 -32.15 21.64 26.56
N HIS A 12 -32.44 22.51 25.60
CA HIS A 12 -32.01 22.33 24.20
C HIS A 12 -30.49 22.45 24.03
N LEU A 13 -29.82 23.33 24.79
CA LEU A 13 -28.35 23.45 24.74
C LEU A 13 -27.62 22.22 25.30
N ILE A 14 -28.22 21.47 26.21
CA ILE A 14 -27.63 20.24 26.77
C ILE A 14 -27.72 19.06 25.78
N ILE A 15 -28.79 18.99 24.98
CA ILE A 15 -29.00 17.91 24.00
C ILE A 15 -28.05 18.04 22.79
N ILE A 16 -27.64 19.25 22.42
CA ILE A 16 -26.73 19.50 21.27
C ILE A 16 -25.30 18.99 21.52
N ASN A 17 -24.89 18.84 22.79
CA ASN A 17 -23.54 18.36 23.13
C ASN A 17 -23.39 16.82 23.16
N CYS A 18 -24.45 16.07 22.84
CA CYS A 18 -24.39 14.61 22.72
C CYS A 18 -24.44 14.19 21.24
N LEU A 19 -23.50 14.69 20.44
CA LEU A 19 -23.19 14.04 19.18
C LEU A 19 -22.47 12.73 19.52
N PRO A 20 -22.96 11.54 19.12
CA PRO A 20 -22.13 10.34 19.17
C PRO A 20 -20.80 10.62 18.46
N ALA A 21 -19.71 10.63 19.23
CA ALA A 21 -18.37 10.65 18.66
C ALA A 21 -18.25 9.41 17.76
N GLN A 22 -18.29 9.60 16.45
CA GLN A 22 -18.21 8.51 15.50
C GLN A 22 -16.83 7.87 15.63
N VAL A 23 -16.78 6.66 16.18
CA VAL A 23 -15.53 5.90 16.31
C VAL A 23 -15.02 5.61 14.89
N LYS A 24 -13.90 6.25 14.52
CA LYS A 24 -13.25 6.00 13.24
C LYS A 24 -12.56 4.64 13.30
N LEU A 25 -13.21 3.62 12.74
CA LEU A 25 -12.62 2.30 12.60
C LEU A 25 -11.52 2.30 11.53
N PRO A 26 -10.46 1.49 11.68
CA PRO A 26 -9.49 1.28 10.61
C PRO A 26 -10.16 0.72 9.35
N ALA A 27 -9.59 1.08 8.18
CA ALA A 27 -10.02 0.49 6.92
C ALA A 27 -9.83 -1.05 6.94
N PRO A 28 -10.65 -1.84 6.19
CA PRO A 28 -10.50 -3.30 6.15
C PRO A 28 -9.09 -3.78 5.75
N SER A 29 -8.43 -3.00 4.90
CA SER A 29 -7.01 -3.13 4.54
C SER A 29 -6.27 -1.89 5.08
N PRO A 30 -5.79 -1.91 6.33
CA PRO A 30 -5.09 -0.78 6.90
C PRO A 30 -3.83 -0.45 6.11
N THR A 31 -3.51 0.83 6.00
CA THR A 31 -2.27 1.32 5.41
C THR A 31 -1.09 1.02 6.32
N GLN A 32 0.02 0.62 5.73
CA GLN A 32 1.32 0.57 6.40
C GLN A 32 2.34 1.39 5.60
N THR A 33 3.19 2.08 6.34
CA THR A 33 4.40 2.70 5.83
C THR A 33 5.59 1.97 6.42
N ILE A 34 6.51 1.53 5.58
CA ILE A 34 7.83 1.03 5.98
C ILE A 34 8.90 1.93 5.36
N LYS A 35 9.97 2.20 6.10
CA LYS A 35 11.12 2.96 5.63
C LYS A 35 12.38 2.22 6.04
N GLN A 36 13.32 2.07 5.11
CA GLN A 36 14.65 1.54 5.36
C GLN A 36 15.68 2.57 4.91
N GLU A 37 16.64 2.84 5.78
CA GLU A 37 17.82 3.66 5.46
C GLU A 37 19.00 2.72 5.18
N PHE A 38 19.75 2.98 4.13
CA PHE A 38 20.98 2.27 3.78
C PHE A 38 21.87 3.22 2.99
N GLY A 39 23.18 3.15 3.23
CA GLY A 39 24.15 4.11 2.73
C GLY A 39 23.82 5.51 3.21
N LEU A 40 23.69 6.43 2.27
CA LEU A 40 23.23 7.80 2.52
C LEU A 40 21.76 8.01 2.14
N GLY A 41 21.09 6.96 1.66
CA GLY A 41 19.74 7.02 1.11
C GLY A 41 18.70 6.26 1.92
N SER A 42 17.49 6.21 1.38
CA SER A 42 16.36 5.48 1.95
C SER A 42 15.37 5.01 0.89
N ILE A 43 14.71 3.89 1.19
CA ILE A 43 13.52 3.43 0.48
C ILE A 43 12.33 3.54 1.43
N GLN A 44 11.22 4.08 0.94
CA GLN A 44 9.94 4.07 1.65
C GLN A 44 8.89 3.35 0.80
N VAL A 45 8.09 2.48 1.43
CA VAL A 45 6.92 1.87 0.80
C VAL A 45 5.66 2.22 1.59
N VAL A 46 4.65 2.74 0.91
CA VAL A 46 3.32 3.05 1.45
C VAL A 46 2.29 2.20 0.72
N TYR A 47 1.60 1.33 1.45
CA TYR A 47 0.68 0.36 0.84
C TYR A 47 -0.46 -0.03 1.78
N SER A 48 -1.61 -0.39 1.22
CA SER A 48 -2.70 -0.99 2.00
C SER A 48 -2.53 -2.51 2.09
N ARG A 49 -2.75 -3.08 3.28
CA ARG A 49 -2.50 -4.50 3.57
C ARG A 49 -3.78 -5.36 3.52
N PRO A 50 -4.15 -5.95 2.37
CA PRO A 50 -5.27 -6.87 2.30
C PRO A 50 -5.05 -8.10 3.18
N GLY A 51 -6.15 -8.65 3.72
CA GLY A 51 -6.17 -9.90 4.46
C GLY A 51 -6.61 -11.08 3.59
N ALA A 52 -5.94 -12.23 3.73
CA ALA A 52 -6.33 -13.47 3.08
C ALA A 52 -7.72 -13.92 3.55
N LYS A 53 -8.02 -13.80 4.85
CA LYS A 53 -9.30 -14.18 5.47
C LYS A 53 -9.70 -15.62 5.12
N GLY A 54 -8.73 -16.54 5.18
CA GLY A 54 -8.93 -17.96 4.84
C GLY A 54 -9.12 -18.28 3.36
N ARG A 55 -9.05 -17.28 2.46
CA ARG A 55 -9.24 -17.47 1.01
C ARG A 55 -7.91 -17.78 0.31
N LYS A 56 -7.99 -18.50 -0.82
CA LYS A 56 -6.85 -18.63 -1.74
C LYS A 56 -6.52 -17.25 -2.32
N VAL A 57 -5.29 -16.77 -2.11
CA VAL A 57 -4.88 -15.43 -2.54
C VAL A 57 -4.54 -15.43 -4.03
N PHE A 58 -3.41 -16.01 -4.41
CA PHE A 58 -2.97 -16.06 -5.81
C PHE A 58 -3.73 -17.15 -6.59
N GLY A 59 -4.15 -16.80 -7.81
CA GLY A 59 -5.06 -17.62 -8.62
C GLY A 59 -6.53 -17.54 -8.23
N ASN A 60 -6.90 -16.65 -7.29
CA ASN A 60 -8.31 -16.34 -6.99
C ASN A 60 -8.48 -14.85 -6.65
N LEU A 61 -8.20 -14.41 -5.41
CA LEU A 61 -8.31 -12.98 -5.04
C LEU A 61 -7.41 -12.07 -5.86
N VAL A 62 -6.22 -12.57 -6.17
CA VAL A 62 -5.28 -11.99 -7.12
C VAL A 62 -5.15 -12.98 -8.26
N PRO A 63 -5.85 -12.78 -9.39
CA PRO A 63 -5.76 -13.67 -10.54
C PRO A 63 -4.35 -13.67 -11.12
N TYR A 64 -3.91 -14.83 -11.58
CA TYR A 64 -2.65 -14.91 -12.34
C TYR A 64 -2.77 -14.20 -13.68
N ASN A 65 -1.63 -13.73 -14.18
CA ASN A 65 -1.49 -13.06 -15.47
C ASN A 65 -2.36 -11.80 -15.61
N LYS A 66 -2.70 -11.16 -14.47
CA LYS A 66 -3.43 -9.90 -14.43
C LYS A 66 -2.65 -8.88 -13.62
N LEU A 67 -2.67 -7.64 -14.08
CA LEU A 67 -2.07 -6.52 -13.38
C LEU A 67 -2.71 -6.39 -11.98
N TRP A 68 -1.86 -6.30 -10.98
CA TRP A 68 -2.24 -6.09 -9.60
C TRP A 68 -1.48 -4.89 -9.05
N ARG A 69 -2.20 -4.07 -8.29
CA ARG A 69 -1.71 -2.87 -7.59
C ARG A 69 -0.71 -3.17 -6.45
N THR A 70 -0.29 -4.43 -6.30
CA THR A 70 0.60 -4.95 -5.24
C THR A 70 0.17 -4.51 -3.85
N GLY A 71 -1.13 -4.66 -3.56
CA GLY A 71 -1.79 -4.13 -2.37
C GLY A 71 -3.30 -4.09 -2.51
N ALA A 72 -3.94 -3.16 -1.79
CA ALA A 72 -5.38 -2.87 -1.87
C ALA A 72 -5.64 -1.35 -1.94
N ASN A 73 -6.84 -0.95 -2.37
CA ASN A 73 -7.25 0.45 -2.53
C ASN A 73 -6.37 1.18 -3.57
N GLU A 74 -5.65 2.24 -3.17
CA GLU A 74 -4.65 2.95 -3.99
C GLU A 74 -3.51 2.03 -4.46
N ALA A 75 -2.83 2.42 -5.55
CA ALA A 75 -1.61 1.76 -5.96
C ALA A 75 -0.53 1.87 -4.87
N THR A 76 0.22 0.78 -4.64
CA THR A 76 1.36 0.79 -3.71
C THR A 76 2.38 1.80 -4.20
N ARG A 77 2.83 2.69 -3.31
CA ARG A 77 3.84 3.70 -3.62
C ARG A 77 5.18 3.27 -3.05
N ILE A 78 6.23 3.37 -3.86
CA ILE A 78 7.60 3.18 -3.45
C ILE A 78 8.40 4.44 -3.78
N THR A 79 9.14 4.94 -2.82
CA THR A 79 9.94 6.17 -2.93
C THR A 79 11.40 5.87 -2.65
N PHE A 80 12.27 6.32 -3.54
CA PHE A 80 13.72 6.26 -3.42
C PHE A 80 14.27 7.68 -3.22
N SER A 81 15.09 7.90 -2.19
CA SER A 81 15.74 9.21 -2.00
C SER A 81 16.86 9.47 -3.00
N ASP A 82 17.50 8.41 -3.51
CA ASP A 82 18.66 8.44 -4.39
C ASP A 82 18.43 7.47 -5.56
N PRO A 83 19.14 7.63 -6.69
CA PRO A 83 19.10 6.64 -7.76
C PRO A 83 19.54 5.27 -7.25
N VAL A 84 18.80 4.23 -7.63
CA VAL A 84 19.06 2.85 -7.22
C VAL A 84 19.19 1.94 -8.44
N GLU A 85 19.79 0.78 -8.24
CA GLU A 85 19.73 -0.32 -9.19
C GLU A 85 18.92 -1.47 -8.57
N ILE A 86 17.89 -1.95 -9.28
CA ILE A 86 17.07 -3.07 -8.84
C ILE A 86 17.04 -4.10 -9.97
N ASN A 87 17.53 -5.31 -9.71
CA ASN A 87 17.62 -6.38 -10.71
C ASN A 87 18.25 -5.92 -12.05
N GLY A 88 19.37 -5.18 -11.98
CA GLY A 88 20.06 -4.65 -13.15
C GLY A 88 19.34 -3.50 -13.87
N LYS A 89 18.27 -2.95 -13.29
CA LYS A 89 17.54 -1.79 -13.81
C LYS A 89 17.83 -0.57 -12.95
N ARG A 90 18.40 0.46 -13.55
CA ARG A 90 18.56 1.76 -12.91
C ARG A 90 17.21 2.46 -12.79
N LEU A 91 16.90 2.96 -11.60
CA LEU A 91 15.80 3.86 -11.31
C LEU A 91 16.36 5.15 -10.73
N ASP A 92 15.85 6.29 -11.18
CA ASP A 92 16.19 7.57 -10.59
C ASP A 92 15.50 7.73 -9.22
N SER A 93 15.98 8.70 -8.43
CA SER A 93 15.30 9.10 -7.20
C SER A 93 13.88 9.58 -7.51
N GLY A 94 12.91 9.23 -6.68
CA GLY A 94 11.53 9.64 -6.87
C GLY A 94 10.52 8.64 -6.32
N THR A 95 9.25 8.94 -6.53
CA THR A 95 8.13 8.08 -6.14
C THR A 95 7.53 7.42 -7.36
N TYR A 96 7.31 6.12 -7.28
CA TYR A 96 6.71 5.29 -8.31
C TYR A 96 5.54 4.49 -7.74
N ALA A 97 4.57 4.20 -8.60
CA ALA A 97 3.58 3.17 -8.34
C ALA A 97 4.19 1.80 -8.62
N LEU A 98 4.03 0.87 -7.67
CA LEU A 98 4.47 -0.51 -7.78
C LEU A 98 3.29 -1.37 -8.23
N TYR A 99 3.46 -2.01 -9.37
CA TYR A 99 2.54 -3.02 -9.88
C TYR A 99 3.24 -4.36 -10.01
N THR A 100 2.43 -5.42 -10.04
CA THR A 100 2.92 -6.77 -10.28
C THR A 100 1.92 -7.53 -11.14
N ILE A 101 2.43 -8.32 -12.08
CA ILE A 101 1.66 -9.34 -12.79
C ILE A 101 2.13 -10.69 -12.25
N PRO A 102 1.40 -11.30 -11.31
CA PRO A 102 1.79 -12.59 -10.74
C PRO A 102 1.50 -13.71 -11.74
N GLY A 103 2.46 -14.61 -11.91
CA GLY A 103 2.28 -15.92 -12.55
C GLY A 103 2.52 -17.05 -11.56
N GLU A 104 2.41 -18.29 -12.02
CA GLU A 104 2.70 -19.48 -11.21
C GLU A 104 4.21 -19.65 -11.00
N GLU A 105 5.01 -19.44 -12.05
CA GLU A 105 6.47 -19.62 -12.03
C GLU A 105 7.25 -18.31 -12.08
N SER A 106 6.63 -17.21 -12.51
CA SER A 106 7.31 -15.93 -12.69
C SER A 106 6.38 -14.77 -12.42
N TRP A 107 6.87 -13.77 -11.69
CA TRP A 107 6.17 -12.52 -11.41
C TRP A 107 6.88 -11.40 -12.14
N GLN A 108 6.13 -10.58 -12.87
CA GLN A 108 6.65 -9.34 -13.44
C GLN A 108 6.39 -8.20 -12.47
N VAL A 109 7.43 -7.55 -11.99
CA VAL A 109 7.37 -6.35 -11.15
C VAL A 109 7.55 -5.12 -12.04
N ILE A 110 6.74 -4.09 -11.82
CA ILE A 110 6.67 -2.90 -12.68
C ILE A 110 6.69 -1.65 -11.81
N PHE A 111 7.56 -0.70 -12.16
CA PHE A 111 7.62 0.65 -11.62
C PHE A 111 7.01 1.61 -12.64
N ASN A 112 6.00 2.36 -12.22
CA ASN A 112 5.19 3.20 -13.09
C ASN A 112 5.02 4.62 -12.51
N LYS A 113 4.89 5.65 -13.35
CA LYS A 113 4.76 7.05 -12.90
C LYS A 113 3.37 7.44 -12.36
N GLY A 114 2.34 6.61 -12.56
CA GLY A 114 0.95 6.84 -12.14
C GLY A 114 0.71 6.67 -10.63
N ILE A 115 1.35 7.48 -9.79
CA ILE A 115 1.32 7.39 -8.31
C ILE A 115 -0.03 7.70 -7.65
N SER A 116 -0.97 8.27 -8.42
CA SER A 116 -2.31 8.66 -7.97
C SER A 116 -3.40 7.68 -8.44
N ASN A 117 -3.02 6.57 -9.08
CA ASN A 117 -3.97 5.63 -9.63
C ASN A 117 -4.76 4.90 -8.52
N TRP A 118 -6.07 4.80 -8.71
CA TRP A 118 -6.93 4.00 -7.84
C TRP A 118 -6.84 2.53 -8.23
N GLY A 119 -5.92 1.86 -7.57
CA GLY A 119 -5.65 0.47 -7.80
C GLY A 119 -5.01 0.23 -9.15
N THR A 120 -5.75 -0.27 -10.14
CA THR A 120 -5.25 -0.49 -11.52
C THR A 120 -5.92 0.42 -12.54
N GLU A 121 -6.90 1.21 -12.09
CA GLU A 121 -7.57 2.19 -12.94
C GLU A 121 -6.61 3.34 -13.24
N GLY A 122 -6.51 3.74 -14.50
CA GLY A 122 -5.56 4.77 -14.94
C GLY A 122 -4.15 4.28 -15.22
N TYR A 123 -3.86 2.98 -15.05
CA TYR A 123 -2.57 2.42 -15.48
C TYR A 123 -2.36 2.62 -16.99
N LYS A 124 -1.16 3.11 -17.35
CA LYS A 124 -0.71 3.24 -18.73
C LYS A 124 0.69 2.66 -18.84
N GLU A 125 0.87 1.73 -19.77
CA GLU A 125 2.16 1.11 -20.06
C GLU A 125 3.21 2.14 -20.50
N THR A 126 2.80 3.23 -21.16
CA THR A 126 3.69 4.34 -21.54
C THR A 126 4.30 5.09 -20.35
N GLU A 127 3.79 4.86 -19.14
CA GLU A 127 4.28 5.44 -17.89
C GLU A 127 5.18 4.47 -17.10
N ASP A 128 5.43 3.26 -17.63
CA ASP A 128 6.37 2.29 -17.05
C ASP A 128 7.81 2.77 -17.23
N VAL A 129 8.57 2.80 -16.14
CA VAL A 129 9.98 3.24 -16.14
C VAL A 129 10.95 2.07 -16.02
N ALA A 130 10.55 1.00 -15.35
CA ALA A 130 11.31 -0.23 -15.28
C ALA A 130 10.37 -1.41 -15.04
N SER A 131 10.73 -2.56 -15.60
CA SER A 131 10.15 -3.84 -15.21
C SER A 131 11.20 -4.93 -15.24
N PHE A 132 11.00 -5.92 -14.39
CA PHE A 132 11.82 -7.13 -14.35
C PHE A 132 10.96 -8.32 -13.92
N LYS A 133 11.47 -9.53 -14.19
CA LYS A 133 10.86 -10.77 -13.74
C LYS A 133 11.61 -11.29 -12.53
N THR A 134 10.88 -11.91 -11.60
CA THR A 134 11.42 -12.63 -10.45
C THR A 134 10.65 -13.92 -10.24
N GLU A 135 11.26 -14.91 -9.61
CA GLU A 135 10.63 -16.19 -9.29
C GLU A 135 9.93 -16.11 -7.92
N PRO A 136 8.66 -16.49 -7.82
CA PRO A 136 7.98 -16.53 -6.53
C PRO A 136 8.49 -17.71 -5.71
N LEU A 137 8.90 -17.45 -4.47
CA LEU A 137 9.25 -18.49 -3.51
C LEU A 137 8.03 -18.91 -2.70
N LYS A 138 7.93 -20.21 -2.42
CA LYS A 138 6.91 -20.74 -1.53
C LYS A 138 7.26 -20.38 -0.09
N ALA A 139 6.42 -19.56 0.54
CA ALA A 139 6.58 -19.22 1.95
C ALA A 139 6.43 -20.47 2.85
N ASN A 140 7.31 -20.59 3.85
CA ASN A 140 7.28 -21.66 4.85
C ASN A 140 6.19 -21.44 5.90
N THR A 141 5.67 -20.23 6.01
CA THR A 141 4.58 -19.88 6.92
C THR A 141 3.45 -19.17 6.18
N LYS A 142 2.26 -19.21 6.77
CA LYS A 142 1.09 -18.49 6.25
C LYS A 142 1.10 -17.07 6.78
N TYR A 143 1.00 -16.10 5.87
CA TYR A 143 0.80 -14.69 6.22
C TYR A 143 -0.67 -14.31 6.02
N GLU A 144 -1.35 -13.89 7.09
CA GLU A 144 -2.74 -13.44 7.00
C GLU A 144 -2.85 -12.07 6.31
N ARG A 145 -1.88 -11.18 6.53
CA ARG A 145 -1.83 -9.86 5.89
C ARG A 145 -0.73 -9.83 4.84
N PHE A 146 -1.04 -9.26 3.69
CA PHE A 146 -0.02 -8.92 2.71
C PHE A 146 1.04 -8.04 3.37
N THR A 147 2.30 -8.40 3.16
CA THR A 147 3.45 -7.85 3.86
C THR A 147 4.56 -7.64 2.85
N ILE A 148 5.08 -6.42 2.83
CA ILE A 148 6.32 -6.03 2.17
C ILE A 148 7.33 -5.80 3.30
N GLN A 149 8.57 -6.23 3.10
CA GLN A 149 9.64 -6.07 4.09
C GLN A 149 10.95 -5.76 3.38
N PHE A 150 11.86 -5.09 4.09
CA PHE A 150 13.26 -5.04 3.70
C PHE A 150 14.03 -6.10 4.48
N ALA A 151 14.81 -6.92 3.79
CA ALA A 151 15.64 -7.98 4.37
C ALA A 151 17.11 -7.78 4.01
N ASP A 152 17.99 -8.53 4.67
CA ASP A 152 19.44 -8.58 4.40
C ASP A 152 20.07 -7.20 4.20
N VAL A 153 19.73 -6.27 5.10
CA VAL A 153 20.20 -4.89 5.06
C VAL A 153 21.71 -4.85 5.33
N GLN A 154 22.44 -4.37 4.33
CA GLN A 154 23.87 -4.11 4.34
C GLN A 154 24.12 -2.60 4.28
N PRO A 155 25.38 -2.14 4.43
CA PRO A 155 25.69 -0.72 4.39
C PRO A 155 25.24 0.01 3.12
N GLU A 156 25.12 -0.66 1.96
CA GLU A 156 24.77 -0.02 0.68
C GLU A 156 23.68 -0.79 -0.10
N SER A 157 23.11 -1.86 0.47
CA SER A 157 22.11 -2.69 -0.21
C SER A 157 21.12 -3.31 0.77
N CYS A 158 19.99 -3.74 0.24
CA CYS A 158 19.01 -4.55 0.96
C CYS A 158 18.20 -5.37 -0.06
N GLU A 159 17.51 -6.39 0.43
CA GLU A 159 16.50 -7.12 -0.34
C GLU A 159 15.12 -6.53 -0.06
N LEU A 160 14.28 -6.46 -1.10
CA LEU A 160 12.88 -6.00 -1.05
C LEU A 160 11.94 -7.09 -1.55
#